data_AF-A0A194XF45-F1
#
_entry.id   AF-A0A194XF45-F1
#
_cell.length_a   1.000
_cell.length_b   1.000
_cell.length_c   1.000
_cell.angle_alpha   90.00
_cell.angle_beta   90.00
_cell.angle_gamma   90.00
#
_symmetry.space_group_name_H-M   'P 1'
#
loop_
_entity.id
_entity.type
_entity.pdbx_description
1 polymer ?
#
loop_
_entity_poly.entity_id
_entity_poly.type
_entity_poly.pdbx_seq_one_letter_code
_entity_poly.pdbx_strand_id
1 'polypeptide(L)'
;MSFPMEALPRIACFHGGGSTGAIFEMQCEQVRDQFASTFELVFFDAPFYRDAGPGVLPFFVPEKWGPYRTWFKGNILLGTENGDGRDVDGKGEGGIERVLRLIADKGWGGDWVGCMGFSQGSRIVGGLLLDQQRRKELGLPKAEGDIDFQFGVLCMGAGPPMVSDISYMAEDDGVINTPTFHLHGTKDAQYENGKKQMKTYYDPNSVKSMDIDYHHAMPWHRADLVKFCDAVRQIYKDTKPKLER
;
A
#
# COMPACT_ATOMS: atom_id res chain seq x y z
N MET A 1 -7.12 10.73 -37.41
CA MET A 1 -7.09 9.46 -36.67
C MET A 1 -6.28 9.71 -35.41
N SER A 2 -6.92 9.82 -34.26
CA SER A 2 -6.22 9.88 -32.97
C SER A 2 -5.82 8.45 -32.62
N PHE A 3 -4.53 8.17 -32.52
CA PHE A 3 -4.08 6.94 -31.87
C PHE A 3 -4.67 6.91 -30.46
N PRO A 4 -5.27 5.79 -30.01
CA PRO A 4 -5.65 5.68 -28.61
C PRO A 4 -4.37 5.85 -27.79
N MET A 5 -4.36 6.84 -26.90
CA MET A 5 -3.29 7.02 -25.92
C MET A 5 -3.24 5.72 -25.10
N GLU A 6 -2.09 5.05 -25.09
CA GLU A 6 -1.92 3.84 -24.28
C GLU A 6 -2.31 4.14 -22.82
N ALA A 7 -3.05 3.22 -22.20
CA ALA A 7 -3.46 3.38 -20.81
C ALA A 7 -2.22 3.43 -19.90
N LEU A 8 -2.21 4.37 -18.95
CA LEU A 8 -1.08 4.52 -18.03
C LEU A 8 -0.96 3.30 -17.11
N PRO A 9 0.27 2.86 -16.76
CA PRO A 9 0.48 1.89 -15.71
C PRO A 9 -0.20 2.31 -14.40
N ARG A 10 -0.82 1.37 -13.69
CA ARG A 10 -1.62 1.65 -12.49
C ARG A 10 -0.88 1.32 -11.20
N ILE A 11 -1.10 2.14 -10.17
CA ILE A 11 -0.67 1.90 -8.80
C ILE A 11 -1.90 1.78 -7.88
N ALA A 12 -2.05 0.63 -7.22
CA ALA A 12 -3.13 0.39 -6.26
C ALA A 12 -2.83 1.08 -4.92
N CYS A 13 -3.70 1.98 -4.47
CA CYS A 13 -3.47 2.88 -3.34
C CYS A 13 -4.39 2.55 -2.15
N PHE A 14 -3.79 2.25 -0.99
CA PHE A 14 -4.47 1.84 0.24
C PHE A 14 -4.31 2.88 1.35
N HIS A 15 -5.44 3.39 1.85
CA HIS A 15 -5.47 4.44 2.87
C HIS A 15 -5.10 3.93 4.27
N GLY A 16 -4.76 4.86 5.18
CA GLY A 16 -4.53 4.56 6.59
C GLY A 16 -5.82 4.25 7.37
N GLY A 17 -5.70 3.68 8.57
CA GLY A 17 -6.86 3.35 9.40
C GLY A 17 -7.62 4.59 9.83
N GLY A 18 -8.94 4.58 9.68
CA GLY A 18 -9.83 5.68 10.02
C GLY A 18 -9.90 6.76 8.95
N SER A 19 -9.68 6.36 7.69
CA SER A 19 -9.74 7.20 6.49
C SER A 19 -10.62 6.54 5.42
N THR A 20 -10.62 7.05 4.19
CA THR A 20 -11.29 6.47 3.02
C THR A 20 -10.40 6.62 1.79
N GLY A 21 -10.73 5.91 0.71
CA GLY A 21 -10.07 6.06 -0.58
C GLY A 21 -10.13 7.50 -1.08
N ALA A 22 -11.27 8.17 -0.94
CA ALA A 22 -11.46 9.57 -1.34
C ALA A 22 -10.62 10.56 -0.50
N ILE A 23 -10.50 10.33 0.81
CA ILE A 23 -9.61 11.16 1.66
C ILE A 23 -8.16 10.95 1.23
N PHE A 24 -7.73 9.70 1.01
CA PHE A 24 -6.36 9.42 0.60
C PHE A 24 -6.05 9.98 -0.79
N GLU A 25 -7.02 9.96 -1.71
CA GLU A 25 -6.92 10.62 -3.02
C GLU A 25 -6.64 12.12 -2.88
N MET A 26 -7.37 12.81 -2.00
CA MET A 26 -7.12 14.23 -1.69
C MET A 26 -5.74 14.45 -1.05
N GLN A 27 -5.35 13.61 -0.10
CA GLN A 27 -4.03 13.70 0.53
C GLN A 27 -2.89 13.46 -0.48
N CYS A 28 -3.18 12.77 -1.58
CA CYS A 28 -2.28 12.51 -2.69
C CYS A 28 -2.45 13.48 -3.87
N GLU A 29 -3.23 14.57 -3.78
CA GLU A 29 -3.51 15.47 -4.91
C GLU A 29 -2.24 15.90 -5.65
N GLN A 30 -1.26 16.45 -4.93
CA GLN A 30 -0.01 16.90 -5.56
C GLN A 30 0.86 15.74 -6.10
N VAL A 31 0.77 14.55 -5.48
CA VAL A 31 1.45 13.33 -5.97
C VAL A 31 0.79 12.87 -7.28
N ARG A 32 -0.55 12.91 -7.36
CA ARG A 32 -1.31 12.59 -8.57
C ARG A 32 -0.95 13.54 -9.70
N ASP A 33 -0.85 14.84 -9.44
CA ASP A 33 -0.44 15.83 -10.44
C ASP A 33 0.97 15.55 -10.96
N GLN A 34 1.91 15.18 -10.08
CA GLN A 34 3.25 14.75 -10.51
C GLN A 34 3.21 13.48 -11.36
N PHE A 35 2.36 12.51 -11.04
CA PHE A 35 2.28 11.24 -11.75
C PHE A 35 1.36 11.24 -12.99
N ALA A 36 0.65 12.32 -13.29
CA ALA A 36 -0.40 12.37 -14.31
C ALA A 36 0.03 11.90 -15.73
N SER A 37 1.33 11.92 -16.05
CA SER A 37 1.88 11.43 -17.32
C SER A 37 2.63 10.08 -17.23
N THR A 38 2.71 9.48 -16.04
CA THR A 38 3.50 8.26 -15.78
C THR A 38 2.67 7.13 -15.17
N PHE A 39 1.76 7.45 -14.24
CA PHE A 39 0.95 6.47 -13.55
C PHE A 39 -0.48 6.95 -13.37
N GLU A 40 -1.41 6.02 -13.37
CA GLU A 40 -2.74 6.21 -12.80
C GLU A 40 -2.73 5.69 -11.35
N LEU A 41 -3.07 6.55 -10.38
CA LEU A 41 -3.25 6.15 -8.98
C LEU A 41 -4.72 5.77 -8.76
N VAL A 42 -4.97 4.55 -8.30
CA VAL A 42 -6.32 4.05 -8.04
C VAL A 42 -6.51 3.78 -6.56
N PHE A 43 -7.47 4.45 -5.94
CA PHE A 43 -7.70 4.42 -4.49
C PHE A 43 -8.80 3.43 -4.11
N PHE A 44 -8.54 2.66 -3.05
CA PHE A 44 -9.43 1.61 -2.57
C PHE A 44 -9.94 1.91 -1.16
N ASP A 45 -11.21 1.61 -0.94
CA ASP A 45 -11.85 1.72 0.38
C ASP A 45 -11.71 0.42 1.16
N ALA A 46 -11.33 0.56 2.42
CA ALA A 46 -11.28 -0.57 3.34
C ALA A 46 -12.70 -1.05 3.72
N PRO A 47 -12.88 -2.34 4.05
CA PRO A 47 -14.21 -2.95 4.17
C PRO A 47 -14.94 -2.61 5.49
N PHE A 48 -14.23 -2.22 6.54
CA PHE A 48 -14.81 -2.10 7.88
C PHE A 48 -14.86 -0.64 8.34
N TYR A 49 -15.88 -0.28 9.11
CA TYR A 49 -15.99 1.08 9.66
C TYR A 49 -15.20 1.26 10.95
N ARG A 50 -14.73 2.49 11.21
CA ARG A 50 -14.13 2.90 12.49
C ARG A 50 -14.17 4.43 12.66
N ASP A 51 -13.74 4.89 13.83
CA ASP A 51 -13.51 6.31 14.10
C ASP A 51 -12.35 6.89 13.28
N ALA A 52 -12.35 8.22 13.14
CA ALA A 52 -11.34 8.96 12.41
C ALA A 52 -9.91 8.63 12.86
N GLY A 53 -9.03 8.44 11.89
CA GLY A 53 -7.61 8.20 12.12
C GLY A 53 -6.82 9.49 12.42
N PRO A 54 -5.54 9.36 12.80
CA PRO A 54 -4.65 10.50 12.93
C PRO A 54 -4.60 11.34 11.66
N GLY A 55 -4.74 12.67 11.81
CA GLY A 55 -4.65 13.62 10.69
C GLY A 55 -5.91 13.71 9.80
N VAL A 56 -6.97 12.95 10.09
CA VAL A 56 -8.24 13.02 9.35
C VAL A 56 -9.08 14.20 9.82
N LEU A 57 -9.30 14.31 11.12
CA LEU A 57 -9.96 15.48 11.71
C LEU A 57 -8.93 16.57 12.05
N PRO A 58 -9.32 17.86 12.00
CA PRO A 58 -10.66 18.38 11.70
C PRO A 58 -10.97 18.58 10.20
N PHE A 59 -10.02 18.32 9.30
CA PHE A 59 -10.12 18.69 7.89
C PHE A 59 -11.14 17.86 7.08
N PHE A 60 -11.28 16.58 7.39
CA PHE A 60 -12.16 15.65 6.70
C PHE A 60 -13.36 15.29 7.58
N VAL A 61 -14.29 16.23 7.77
CA VAL A 61 -15.46 16.06 8.66
C VAL A 61 -16.38 14.89 8.27
N PRO A 62 -17.02 14.20 9.24
CA PRO A 62 -17.76 12.97 8.99
C PRO A 62 -18.92 13.12 8.00
N GLU A 63 -19.59 14.27 7.99
CA GLU A 63 -20.77 14.55 7.16
C GLU A 63 -20.45 14.55 5.66
N LYS A 64 -19.19 14.85 5.30
CA LYS A 64 -18.73 14.91 3.91
C LYS A 64 -17.84 13.74 3.53
N TRP A 65 -17.00 13.26 4.46
CA TRP A 65 -15.91 12.34 4.16
C TRP A 65 -16.05 10.98 4.85
N GLY A 66 -17.00 10.84 5.76
CA GLY A 66 -17.33 9.58 6.40
C GLY A 66 -18.30 8.73 5.54
N PRO A 67 -18.66 7.54 6.03
CA PRO A 67 -18.07 6.88 7.21
C PRO A 67 -16.61 6.46 6.99
N TYR A 68 -15.76 6.61 8.01
CA TYR A 68 -14.35 6.24 7.91
C TYR A 68 -14.13 4.75 8.06
N ARG A 69 -13.02 4.25 7.51
CA ARG A 69 -12.80 2.83 7.24
C ARG A 69 -11.45 2.31 7.73
N THR A 70 -11.34 0.99 7.89
CA THR A 70 -10.16 0.25 8.36
C THR A 70 -10.01 -1.08 7.65
N TRP A 71 -8.77 -1.50 7.45
CA TRP A 71 -8.45 -2.77 6.79
C TRP A 71 -8.51 -3.97 7.73
N PHE A 72 -8.34 -3.73 9.02
CA PHE A 72 -8.28 -4.77 10.04
C PHE A 72 -9.49 -4.71 10.95
N LYS A 73 -10.10 -5.87 11.17
CA LYS A 73 -10.91 -6.10 12.37
C LYS A 73 -10.00 -6.35 13.57
N GLY A 74 -10.55 -6.22 14.76
CA GLY A 74 -9.78 -6.36 15.98
C GLY A 74 -10.64 -6.30 17.23
N ASN A 75 -10.03 -6.58 18.36
CA ASN A 75 -10.65 -6.35 19.66
C ASN A 75 -10.40 -4.90 20.07
N ILE A 76 -11.42 -4.07 19.91
CA ILE A 76 -11.37 -2.64 20.26
C ILE A 76 -11.01 -2.43 21.74
N LEU A 77 -11.47 -3.32 22.64
CA LEU A 77 -11.20 -3.22 24.08
C LEU A 77 -9.74 -3.54 24.45
N LEU A 78 -9.09 -4.40 23.66
CA LEU A 78 -7.69 -4.78 23.86
C LEU A 78 -6.73 -3.98 22.98
N GLY A 79 -7.26 -3.14 22.06
CA GLY A 79 -6.46 -2.41 21.08
C GLY A 79 -5.70 -3.33 20.12
N THR A 80 -6.14 -4.58 19.94
CA THR A 80 -5.47 -5.57 19.08
C THR A 80 -6.18 -5.69 17.75
N GLU A 81 -5.40 -5.78 16.68
CA GLU A 81 -5.89 -6.07 15.32
C GLU A 81 -5.60 -7.54 14.97
N ASN A 82 -6.55 -8.19 14.29
CA ASN A 82 -6.35 -9.53 13.76
C ASN A 82 -5.45 -9.45 12.53
N GLY A 83 -4.31 -10.14 12.52
CA GLY A 83 -3.26 -9.96 11.52
C GLY A 83 -3.68 -10.24 10.07
N ASP A 84 -4.71 -11.06 9.86
CA ASP A 84 -5.29 -11.39 8.56
C ASP A 84 -6.56 -10.57 8.24
N GLY A 85 -6.95 -9.64 9.11
CA GLY A 85 -8.14 -8.82 8.94
C GLY A 85 -9.49 -9.55 9.08
N ARG A 86 -9.50 -10.83 9.49
CA ARG A 86 -10.74 -11.60 9.73
C ARG A 86 -11.40 -11.25 11.06
N ASP A 87 -12.61 -11.78 11.27
CA ASP A 87 -13.28 -11.73 12.56
C ASP A 87 -12.48 -12.42 13.67
N VAL A 88 -12.78 -12.08 14.92
CA VAL A 88 -12.09 -12.65 16.10
C VAL A 88 -12.23 -14.18 16.22
N ASP A 89 -13.22 -14.77 15.56
CA ASP A 89 -13.42 -16.21 15.48
C ASP A 89 -12.74 -16.86 14.27
N GLY A 90 -11.95 -16.09 13.51
CA GLY A 90 -11.21 -16.54 12.33
C GLY A 90 -12.09 -16.82 11.11
N LYS A 91 -13.37 -16.44 11.12
CA LYS A 91 -14.26 -16.67 9.98
C LYS A 91 -14.18 -15.54 8.94
N GLY A 92 -14.55 -15.90 7.71
CA GLY A 92 -14.68 -14.99 6.59
C GLY A 92 -13.51 -15.05 5.60
N GLU A 93 -13.59 -14.20 4.58
CA GLU A 93 -12.55 -14.00 3.58
C GLU A 93 -11.30 -13.36 4.22
N GLY A 94 -10.11 -13.78 3.79
CA GLY A 94 -8.85 -13.22 4.27
C GLY A 94 -8.65 -11.79 3.79
N GLY A 95 -7.85 -11.04 4.54
CA GLY A 95 -7.63 -9.63 4.28
C GLY A 95 -7.00 -9.37 2.92
N ILE A 96 -5.97 -10.14 2.56
CA ILE A 96 -5.27 -10.01 1.28
C ILE A 96 -6.12 -10.53 0.12
N GLU A 97 -6.82 -11.64 0.30
CA GLU A 97 -7.73 -12.22 -0.69
C GLU A 97 -8.85 -11.23 -1.04
N ARG A 98 -9.42 -10.57 -0.02
CA ARG A 98 -10.39 -9.48 -0.20
C ARG A 98 -9.80 -8.34 -1.01
N VAL A 99 -8.58 -7.93 -0.70
CA VAL A 99 -7.91 -6.82 -1.41
C VAL A 99 -7.67 -7.18 -2.87
N LEU A 100 -7.18 -8.39 -3.17
CA LEU A 100 -7.00 -8.87 -4.54
C LEU A 100 -8.33 -8.86 -5.32
N ARG A 101 -9.42 -9.30 -4.70
CA ARG A 101 -10.76 -9.21 -5.30
C ARG A 101 -11.19 -7.77 -5.57
N LEU A 102 -10.98 -6.85 -4.60
CA LEU A 102 -11.27 -5.42 -4.83
C LEU A 102 -10.50 -4.88 -6.05
N ILE A 103 -9.24 -5.27 -6.22
CA ILE A 103 -8.41 -4.85 -7.36
C ILE A 103 -8.92 -5.45 -8.67
N ALA A 104 -9.31 -6.73 -8.68
CA ALA A 104 -9.95 -7.36 -9.83
C ALA A 104 -11.25 -6.64 -10.25
N ASP A 105 -12.07 -6.25 -9.27
CA ASP A 105 -13.38 -5.62 -9.46
C ASP A 105 -13.29 -4.18 -10.02
N LYS A 106 -12.13 -3.51 -9.97
CA LYS A 106 -11.97 -2.15 -10.53
C LYS A 106 -12.10 -2.08 -12.05
N GLY A 107 -11.92 -3.20 -12.75
CA GLY A 107 -12.13 -3.30 -14.19
C GLY A 107 -10.99 -2.72 -15.05
N TRP A 108 -11.36 -2.33 -16.27
CA TRP A 108 -10.44 -1.99 -17.36
C TRP A 108 -9.56 -0.77 -17.04
N GLY A 109 -8.30 -0.83 -17.47
CA GLY A 109 -7.28 0.21 -17.30
C GLY A 109 -5.91 -0.32 -17.75
N GLY A 110 -4.83 0.40 -17.48
CA GLY A 110 -3.47 -0.09 -17.77
C GLY A 110 -3.05 -1.24 -16.84
N ASP A 111 -1.85 -1.77 -17.06
CA ASP A 111 -1.34 -2.84 -16.20
C ASP A 111 -1.10 -2.33 -14.78
N TRP A 112 -1.47 -3.13 -13.79
CA TRP A 112 -1.10 -2.87 -12.40
C TRP A 112 0.39 -3.16 -12.22
N VAL A 113 1.18 -2.12 -11.93
CA VAL A 113 2.65 -2.24 -11.84
C VAL A 113 3.18 -2.04 -10.43
N GLY A 114 2.41 -1.41 -9.55
CA GLY A 114 2.82 -1.22 -8.17
C GLY A 114 1.65 -1.05 -7.22
N CYS A 115 1.97 -1.04 -5.93
CA CYS A 115 1.01 -0.72 -4.89
C CYS A 115 1.61 0.30 -3.91
N MET A 116 0.77 1.16 -3.35
CA MET A 116 1.15 2.21 -2.41
C MET A 116 0.23 2.19 -1.19
N GLY A 117 0.82 2.26 0.00
CA GLY A 117 0.09 2.18 1.26
C GLY A 117 0.50 3.28 2.21
N PHE A 118 -0.48 4.02 2.73
CA PHE A 118 -0.24 5.02 3.78
C PHE A 118 -0.58 4.45 5.15
N SER A 119 0.30 4.59 6.14
CA SER A 119 0.06 4.17 7.52
C SER A 119 -0.37 2.71 7.59
N GLN A 120 -1.56 2.40 8.12
CA GLN A 120 -2.14 1.05 8.12
C GLN A 120 -2.16 0.40 6.71
N GLY A 121 -2.32 1.19 5.65
CA GLY A 121 -2.28 0.72 4.27
C GLY A 121 -0.92 0.15 3.86
N SER A 122 0.18 0.50 4.54
CA SER A 122 1.50 -0.08 4.27
C SER A 122 1.54 -1.59 4.56
N ARG A 123 0.71 -2.05 5.49
CA ARG A 123 0.58 -3.47 5.83
C ARG A 123 -0.14 -4.25 4.74
N ILE A 124 -1.03 -3.60 4.00
CA ILE A 124 -1.71 -4.17 2.82
C ILE A 124 -0.71 -4.36 1.69
N VAL A 125 0.09 -3.33 1.41
CA VAL A 125 1.20 -3.43 0.45
C VAL A 125 2.13 -4.58 0.79
N GLY A 126 2.61 -4.66 2.04
CA GLY A 126 3.48 -5.75 2.46
C GLY A 126 2.84 -7.13 2.29
N GLY A 127 1.56 -7.29 2.65
CA GLY A 127 0.87 -8.57 2.54
C GLY A 127 0.61 -8.99 1.09
N LEU A 128 0.28 -8.05 0.19
CA LEU A 128 0.16 -8.32 -1.24
C LEU A 128 1.48 -8.81 -1.85
N LEU A 129 2.59 -8.13 -1.51
CA LEU A 129 3.91 -8.49 -2.02
C LEU A 129 4.38 -9.84 -1.49
N LEU A 130 4.10 -10.14 -0.22
CA LEU A 130 4.45 -11.42 0.38
C LEU A 130 3.59 -12.57 -0.16
N ASP A 131 2.29 -12.34 -0.38
CA ASP A 131 1.38 -13.33 -0.97
C ASP A 131 1.82 -13.74 -2.38
N GLN A 132 2.11 -12.77 -3.27
CA GLN A 132 2.59 -13.10 -4.62
C GLN A 132 3.92 -13.86 -4.61
N GLN A 133 4.82 -13.52 -3.67
CA GLN A 133 6.13 -14.16 -3.56
C GLN A 133 5.95 -15.63 -3.16
N ARG A 134 5.13 -15.88 -2.14
CA ARG A 134 4.83 -17.24 -1.65
C ARG A 134 4.11 -18.08 -2.69
N ARG A 135 3.17 -17.51 -3.45
CA ARG A 135 2.53 -18.20 -4.59
C ARG A 135 3.56 -18.70 -5.59
N LYS A 136 4.53 -17.85 -5.94
CA LYS A 136 5.63 -18.18 -6.87
C LYS A 136 6.53 -19.28 -6.31
N GLU A 137 6.94 -19.17 -5.05
CA GLU A 137 7.80 -20.15 -4.37
C GLU A 137 7.15 -21.53 -4.28
N LEU A 138 5.84 -21.58 -4.01
CA LEU A 138 5.06 -22.82 -3.92
C LEU A 138 4.58 -23.36 -5.27
N GLY A 139 4.87 -22.67 -6.38
CA GLY A 139 4.39 -23.05 -7.71
C GLY A 139 2.86 -23.02 -7.84
N LEU A 140 2.18 -22.23 -7.01
CA LEU A 140 0.73 -22.09 -7.03
C LEU A 140 0.28 -21.19 -8.19
N PRO A 141 -0.90 -21.44 -8.78
CA PRO A 141 -1.45 -20.52 -9.75
C PRO A 141 -1.69 -19.14 -9.12
N LYS A 142 -1.65 -18.12 -9.96
CA LYS A 142 -2.08 -16.77 -9.61
C LYS A 142 -3.50 -16.80 -9.07
N ALA A 143 -3.75 -16.11 -7.96
CA ALA A 143 -5.10 -15.90 -7.46
C ALA A 143 -5.95 -15.11 -8.47
N GLU A 144 -7.27 -15.17 -8.32
CA GLU A 144 -8.15 -14.23 -9.01
C GLU A 144 -7.81 -12.80 -8.57
N GLY A 145 -7.51 -11.91 -9.54
CA GLY A 145 -7.02 -10.57 -9.25
C GLY A 145 -5.54 -10.48 -8.87
N ASP A 146 -4.81 -11.60 -8.88
CA ASP A 146 -3.37 -11.60 -8.61
C ASP A 146 -2.59 -10.95 -9.76
N ILE A 147 -1.75 -10.03 -9.35
CA ILE A 147 -1.02 -9.08 -10.19
C ILE A 147 0.44 -9.25 -9.85
N ASP A 148 1.28 -9.33 -10.87
CA ASP A 148 2.73 -9.24 -10.67
C ASP A 148 3.11 -7.78 -10.37
N PHE A 149 2.89 -7.36 -9.12
CA PHE A 149 3.34 -6.06 -8.66
C PHE A 149 4.86 -6.00 -8.75
N GLN A 150 5.36 -5.04 -9.52
CA GLN A 150 6.78 -4.87 -9.78
C GLN A 150 7.46 -4.14 -8.62
N PHE A 151 6.72 -3.31 -7.88
CA PHE A 151 7.24 -2.60 -6.71
C PHE A 151 6.14 -2.22 -5.70
N GLY A 152 6.55 -1.95 -4.46
CA GLY A 152 5.71 -1.38 -3.41
C GLY A 152 6.20 -0.02 -2.91
N VAL A 153 5.28 0.82 -2.45
CA VAL A 153 5.57 2.12 -1.82
C VAL A 153 4.90 2.17 -0.45
N LEU A 154 5.70 2.33 0.60
CA LEU A 154 5.23 2.37 1.99
C LEU A 154 5.41 3.78 2.55
N CYS A 155 4.31 4.48 2.81
CA CYS A 155 4.34 5.85 3.31
C CYS A 155 3.89 5.90 4.77
N MET A 156 4.74 6.42 5.66
CA MET A 156 4.40 6.60 7.08
C MET A 156 3.91 5.30 7.74
N GLY A 157 4.43 4.16 7.28
CA GLY A 157 4.00 2.82 7.64
C GLY A 157 4.54 2.34 8.98
N ALA A 158 3.86 1.33 9.54
CA ALA A 158 4.31 0.60 10.72
C ALA A 158 3.63 -0.78 10.81
N GLY A 159 4.17 -1.66 11.66
CA GLY A 159 3.57 -2.96 11.98
C GLY A 159 3.87 -4.08 10.97
N PRO A 160 3.42 -5.31 11.24
CA PRO A 160 3.63 -6.44 10.33
C PRO A 160 2.81 -6.30 9.04
N PRO A 161 3.26 -6.85 7.90
CA PRO A 161 2.41 -7.13 6.75
C PRO A 161 1.10 -7.81 7.16
N MET A 162 0.02 -7.55 6.42
CA MET A 162 -1.23 -8.31 6.58
C MET A 162 -0.99 -9.75 6.17
N VAL A 163 -1.47 -10.68 6.99
CA VAL A 163 -1.32 -12.12 6.78
C VAL A 163 -2.34 -12.57 5.72
N SER A 164 -1.88 -13.30 4.70
CA SER A 164 -2.75 -13.96 3.71
C SER A 164 -3.01 -15.42 4.06
N ASP A 165 -3.88 -16.11 3.33
CA ASP A 165 -4.16 -17.53 3.60
C ASP A 165 -2.97 -18.42 3.31
N ILE A 166 -2.23 -18.10 2.25
CA ILE A 166 -1.00 -18.80 1.90
C ILE A 166 0.07 -18.58 2.95
N SER A 167 0.01 -17.46 3.67
CA SER A 167 0.96 -17.17 4.74
C SER A 167 0.88 -18.15 5.91
N TYR A 168 -0.27 -18.79 6.14
CA TYR A 168 -0.42 -19.85 7.14
C TYR A 168 0.14 -21.20 6.69
N MET A 169 0.41 -21.36 5.39
CA MET A 169 0.98 -22.58 4.81
C MET A 169 2.50 -22.51 4.69
N ALA A 170 3.10 -21.33 4.86
CA ALA A 170 4.53 -21.13 4.76
C ALA A 170 5.28 -21.69 5.99
N GLU A 171 6.46 -22.27 5.77
CA GLU A 171 7.29 -22.83 6.84
C GLU A 171 8.05 -21.74 7.63
N ASP A 172 8.20 -20.55 7.06
CA ASP A 172 8.84 -19.40 7.70
C ASP A 172 8.14 -18.07 7.36
N ASP A 173 8.40 -17.04 8.17
CA ASP A 173 7.79 -15.71 8.05
C ASP A 173 8.21 -14.95 6.77
N GLY A 174 9.32 -15.33 6.14
CA GLY A 174 9.87 -14.76 4.92
C GLY A 174 10.34 -13.31 5.04
N VAL A 175 11.12 -12.86 4.06
CA VAL A 175 11.34 -11.43 3.80
C VAL A 175 10.85 -11.09 2.41
N ILE A 176 10.23 -9.91 2.28
CA ILE A 176 9.72 -9.40 1.02
C ILE A 176 10.90 -8.96 0.17
N ASN A 177 11.13 -9.65 -0.95
CA ASN A 177 12.23 -9.38 -1.88
C ASN A 177 11.82 -8.54 -3.10
N THR A 178 10.52 -8.30 -3.29
CA THR A 178 10.04 -7.38 -4.32
C THR A 178 10.54 -5.96 -4.00
N PRO A 179 11.03 -5.18 -4.99
CA PRO A 179 11.53 -3.83 -4.75
C PRO A 179 10.53 -2.94 -4.00
N THR A 180 10.98 -2.27 -2.93
CA THR A 180 10.15 -1.33 -2.18
C THR A 180 10.81 0.02 -1.93
N PHE A 181 9.99 1.07 -1.89
CA PHE A 181 10.39 2.41 -1.47
C PHE A 181 9.63 2.82 -0.20
N HIS A 182 10.37 3.13 0.87
CA HIS A 182 9.82 3.49 2.18
C HIS A 182 10.00 4.99 2.45
N LEU A 183 8.90 5.70 2.69
CA LEU A 183 8.88 7.10 3.09
C LEU A 183 8.59 7.20 4.58
N HIS A 184 9.46 7.85 5.34
CA HIS A 184 9.29 8.09 6.77
C HIS A 184 9.32 9.59 7.11
N GLY A 185 8.49 10.00 8.06
CA GLY A 185 8.47 11.34 8.63
C GLY A 185 9.24 11.36 9.93
N THR A 186 10.30 12.17 10.07
CA THR A 186 11.13 12.20 11.28
C THR A 186 10.41 12.75 12.51
N LYS A 187 9.25 13.41 12.33
CA LYS A 187 8.36 13.88 13.40
C LYS A 187 7.11 13.00 13.55
N ASP A 188 7.03 11.92 12.79
CA ASP A 188 5.93 10.97 12.89
C ASP A 188 6.10 10.11 14.16
N ALA A 189 5.02 9.94 14.92
CA ALA A 189 4.99 9.01 16.05
C ALA A 189 5.29 7.56 15.64
N GLN A 190 5.09 7.21 14.37
CA GLN A 190 5.41 5.91 13.80
C GLN A 190 6.83 5.80 13.23
N TYR A 191 7.67 6.84 13.28
CA TYR A 191 8.99 6.85 12.63
C TYR A 191 9.84 5.61 12.97
N GLU A 192 10.08 5.36 14.25
CA GLU A 192 10.86 4.22 14.72
C GLU A 192 10.19 2.87 14.41
N ASN A 193 8.86 2.82 14.51
CA ASN A 193 8.09 1.61 14.16
C ASN A 193 8.13 1.32 12.66
N GLY A 194 8.19 2.36 11.81
CA GLY A 194 8.36 2.25 10.37
C GLY A 194 9.74 1.75 10.01
N LYS A 195 10.80 2.27 10.66
CA LYS A 195 12.17 1.73 10.50
C LYS A 195 12.24 0.27 10.94
N LYS A 196 11.57 -0.09 12.04
CA LYS A 196 11.45 -1.48 12.50
C LYS A 196 10.70 -2.35 11.47
N GLN A 197 9.55 -1.91 10.97
CA GLN A 197 8.79 -2.61 9.91
C GLN A 197 9.70 -2.90 8.71
N MET A 198 10.39 -1.87 8.20
CA MET A 198 11.31 -1.98 7.07
C MET A 198 12.39 -3.04 7.32
N LYS A 199 13.09 -2.98 8.47
CA LYS A 199 14.18 -3.90 8.80
C LYS A 199 13.71 -5.33 9.05
N THR A 200 12.51 -5.51 9.61
CA THR A 200 12.01 -6.83 10.01
C THR A 200 11.46 -7.63 8.84
N TYR A 201 10.77 -6.99 7.88
CA TYR A 201 9.95 -7.71 6.89
C TYR A 201 10.44 -7.59 5.45
N TYR A 202 11.45 -6.78 5.17
CA TYR A 202 11.89 -6.50 3.80
C TYR A 202 13.38 -6.80 3.63
N ASP A 203 13.76 -7.37 2.48
CA ASP A 203 15.16 -7.64 2.15
C ASP A 203 15.92 -6.30 2.01
N PRO A 204 17.01 -6.08 2.75
CA PRO A 204 17.78 -4.84 2.67
C PRO A 204 18.34 -4.53 1.26
N ASN A 205 18.45 -5.53 0.37
CA ASN A 205 18.90 -5.35 -1.01
C ASN A 205 17.78 -4.91 -1.97
N SER A 206 16.52 -5.06 -1.58
CA SER A 206 15.36 -4.65 -2.38
C SER A 206 14.72 -3.34 -1.89
N VAL A 207 15.23 -2.77 -0.80
CA VAL A 207 14.67 -1.58 -0.14
C VAL A 207 15.44 -0.32 -0.48
N LYS A 208 14.70 0.72 -0.86
CA LYS A 208 15.15 2.12 -0.82
C LYS A 208 14.29 2.89 0.19
N SER A 209 14.84 3.94 0.81
CA SER A 209 14.07 4.77 1.74
C SER A 209 14.42 6.26 1.65
N MET A 210 13.49 7.10 2.10
CA MET A 210 13.67 8.54 2.27
C MET A 210 13.03 9.00 3.58
N ASP A 211 13.78 9.81 4.33
CA ASP A 211 13.30 10.45 5.55
C ASP A 211 13.05 11.93 5.27
N ILE A 212 11.90 12.44 5.70
CA ILE A 212 11.48 13.84 5.53
C ILE A 212 11.06 14.43 6.87
N ASP A 213 11.23 15.75 7.06
CA ASP A 213 10.91 16.44 8.31
C ASP A 213 9.40 16.70 8.51
N TYR A 214 8.61 15.63 8.51
CA TYR A 214 7.15 15.65 8.49
C TYR A 214 6.57 14.88 9.67
N HIS A 215 5.38 15.31 10.07
CA HIS A 215 4.48 14.49 10.89
C HIS A 215 3.86 13.36 10.04
N HIS A 216 2.85 12.68 10.58
CA HIS A 216 2.13 11.59 9.92
C HIS A 216 1.31 12.06 8.70
N ALA A 217 1.96 12.29 7.54
CA ALA A 217 1.31 12.79 6.33
C ALA A 217 2.08 12.52 5.04
N MET A 218 1.39 12.65 3.91
CA MET A 218 2.01 12.64 2.57
C MET A 218 2.83 13.93 2.33
N PRO A 219 3.88 13.89 1.48
CA PRO A 219 4.73 15.05 1.23
C PRO A 219 3.96 16.13 0.43
N TRP A 220 4.07 17.40 0.84
CA TRP A 220 3.45 18.56 0.17
C TRP A 220 4.42 19.70 -0.12
N HIS A 221 5.58 19.76 0.54
CA HIS A 221 6.62 20.71 0.18
C HIS A 221 7.28 20.26 -1.12
N ARG A 222 7.31 21.16 -2.10
CA ARG A 222 7.72 20.87 -3.49
C ARG A 222 9.01 20.06 -3.60
N ALA A 223 10.05 20.41 -2.82
CA ALA A 223 11.33 19.73 -2.89
C ALA A 223 11.24 18.24 -2.50
N ASP A 224 10.51 17.93 -1.43
CA ASP A 224 10.34 16.56 -0.94
C ASP A 224 9.35 15.78 -1.82
N LEU A 225 8.28 16.43 -2.26
CA LEU A 225 7.30 15.87 -3.19
C LEU A 225 7.97 15.41 -4.49
N VAL A 226 8.81 16.26 -5.10
CA VAL A 226 9.52 15.92 -6.34
C VAL A 226 10.48 14.76 -6.11
N LYS A 227 11.28 14.79 -5.04
CA LYS A 227 12.20 13.69 -4.69
C LYS A 227 11.46 12.37 -4.47
N PHE A 228 10.34 12.40 -3.76
CA PHE A 228 9.47 11.23 -3.55
C PHE A 228 9.00 10.67 -4.89
N CYS A 229 8.41 11.51 -5.74
CA CYS A 229 7.88 11.07 -7.03
C CYS A 229 8.98 10.53 -7.96
N ASP A 230 10.15 11.17 -7.98
CA ASP A 230 11.29 10.71 -8.77
C ASP A 230 11.83 9.37 -8.28
N ALA A 231 11.87 9.13 -6.97
CA ALA A 231 12.25 7.85 -6.42
C ALA A 231 11.27 6.72 -6.81
N VAL A 232 9.96 7.01 -6.80
CA VAL A 232 8.93 6.06 -7.26
C VAL A 232 9.02 5.79 -8.76
N ARG A 233 9.29 6.81 -9.59
CA ARG A 233 9.56 6.59 -11.03
C ARG A 233 10.83 5.78 -11.23
N GLN A 234 11.85 5.99 -10.40
CA GLN A 234 13.12 5.28 -10.52
C GLN A 234 12.96 3.81 -10.17
N ILE A 235 12.27 3.46 -9.09
CA ILE A 235 12.03 2.04 -8.75
C ILE A 235 11.26 1.33 -9.85
N TYR A 236 10.28 1.97 -10.48
CA TYR A 236 9.58 1.42 -11.63
C TYR A 236 10.46 1.25 -12.87
N LYS A 237 11.38 2.18 -13.14
CA LYS A 237 12.35 2.03 -14.24
C LYS A 237 13.31 0.87 -13.98
N ASP A 238 13.75 0.70 -12.74
CA ASP A 238 14.70 -0.32 -12.33
C ASP A 238 14.11 -1.75 -12.44
N THR A 239 12.77 -1.89 -12.41
CA THR A 239 12.09 -3.19 -12.60
C THR A 239 11.94 -3.59 -14.06
N LYS A 240 12.18 -2.68 -15.01
CA LYS A 240 12.11 -3.01 -16.44
C LYS A 240 13.38 -3.72 -16.89
N PRO A 241 13.28 -4.70 -17.81
CA PRO A 241 14.45 -5.28 -18.44
C PRO A 241 15.31 -4.17 -19.03
N LYS A 242 16.62 -4.17 -18.74
CA LYS A 242 17.55 -3.31 -19.46
C LYS A 242 17.55 -3.80 -20.89
N LEU A 243 17.13 -2.95 -21.83
CA LEU A 243 17.32 -3.22 -23.25
C LEU A 243 18.82 -3.45 -23.47
N GLU A 244 19.20 -4.67 -23.82
CA GLU A 244 20.57 -4.97 -24.26
C GLU A 244 20.85 -4.06 -25.47
N ARG A 245 21.92 -3.27 -25.37
CA ARG A 245 22.40 -2.40 -26.45
C ARG A 245 23.37 -3.17 -27.34
#